data_AF-A0A1H5LZ19-F1
#
_entry.id   AF-A0A1H5LZ19-F1
#
_cell.length_a   1.000
_cell.length_b   1.000
_cell.length_c   1.000
_cell.angle_alpha   90.00
_cell.angle_beta   90.00
_cell.angle_gamma   90.00
#
_symmetry.space_group_name_H-M   'P 1'
#
loop_
_entity.id
_entity.type
_entity.pdbx_description
1 polymer ?
#
loop_
_entity_poly.entity_id
_entity_poly.type
_entity_poly.pdbx_seq_one_letter_code
_entity_poly.pdbx_strand_id
1 'polypeptide(L)'
;MAKECSFDGCERVHESRGLCKSHAQQQREGRSLKPIHTKTSSKEVFFWERVEKSSGCWNWTGKKTTHGYGQMKHGGTVRAAHRYSWELAHGELDENLSIDHLCHNPPCVNPDHLRAVSHRSNMENRISSHSNSKSGVRGVMWDAEKKNWRARVASDGKKINVGRFSSLEEANAAALEVRAKLFEVTD
;
A
#
# COMPACT_ATOMS: atom_id res chain seq x y z
N MET A 1 -1.10 -38.18 -28.66
CA MET A 1 -1.44 -37.46 -27.41
C MET A 1 -1.32 -35.98 -27.68
N ALA A 2 -2.30 -35.17 -27.24
CA ALA A 2 -2.20 -33.72 -27.34
C ALA A 2 -1.04 -33.25 -26.45
N LYS A 3 -0.14 -32.42 -26.99
CA LYS A 3 0.95 -31.84 -26.19
C LYS A 3 0.40 -30.66 -25.40
N GLU A 4 0.90 -30.45 -24.19
CA GLU A 4 0.58 -29.29 -23.38
C GLU A 4 1.33 -28.05 -23.85
N CYS A 5 0.82 -26.88 -23.50
CA CYS A 5 1.47 -25.61 -23.75
C CYS A 5 2.81 -25.53 -23.01
N SER A 6 3.85 -25.00 -23.66
CA SER A 6 5.17 -24.82 -23.08
C SER A 6 5.27 -23.62 -22.12
N PHE A 7 4.19 -22.88 -21.92
CA PHE A 7 4.14 -21.84 -20.89
C PHE A 7 3.90 -22.49 -19.53
N ASP A 8 4.78 -22.19 -18.57
CA ASP A 8 4.72 -22.75 -17.22
C ASP A 8 3.34 -22.51 -16.56
N GLY A 9 2.75 -23.58 -16.02
CA GLY A 9 1.41 -23.55 -15.43
C GLY A 9 0.24 -23.42 -16.41
N CYS A 10 0.42 -23.67 -17.72
CA CYS A 10 -0.67 -23.66 -18.70
C CYS A 10 -1.07 -25.07 -19.17
N GLU A 11 -2.21 -25.55 -18.69
CA GLU A 11 -2.76 -26.87 -19.03
C GLU A 11 -3.50 -26.90 -20.39
N ARG A 12 -3.40 -25.84 -21.20
CA ARG A 12 -4.06 -25.79 -22.51
C ARG A 12 -3.28 -26.58 -23.54
N VAL A 13 -4.01 -27.16 -24.48
CA VAL A 13 -3.42 -27.89 -25.60
C VAL A 13 -2.56 -26.96 -26.47
N HIS A 14 -1.35 -27.42 -26.79
CA HIS A 14 -0.44 -26.81 -27.75
C HIS A 14 -1.03 -26.92 -29.17
N GLU A 15 -1.12 -25.78 -29.88
CA GLU A 15 -1.58 -25.73 -31.27
C GLU A 15 -0.42 -25.54 -32.27
N SER A 16 0.54 -24.66 -31.96
CA SER A 16 1.72 -24.43 -32.83
C SER A 16 2.91 -23.90 -32.03
N ARG A 17 4.14 -24.24 -32.44
CA ARG A 17 5.40 -23.75 -31.82
C ARG A 17 5.50 -23.94 -30.29
N GLY A 18 4.93 -25.02 -29.77
CA GLY A 18 4.88 -25.32 -28.33
C GLY A 18 3.84 -24.52 -27.55
N LEU A 19 3.16 -23.54 -28.15
CA LEU A 19 2.22 -22.66 -27.45
C LEU A 19 0.76 -23.01 -27.76
N CYS A 20 -0.11 -22.82 -26.77
CA CYS A 20 -1.55 -22.79 -27.00
C CYS A 20 -1.95 -21.56 -27.83
N LYS A 21 -3.16 -21.55 -28.37
CA LYS A 21 -3.69 -20.46 -29.22
C LYS A 21 -3.45 -19.06 -28.65
N SER A 22 -3.75 -18.86 -27.37
CA SER A 22 -3.69 -17.52 -26.77
C SER A 22 -2.25 -17.09 -26.45
N HIS A 23 -1.36 -18.01 -26.06
CA HIS A 23 0.06 -17.68 -25.88
C HIS A 23 0.75 -17.41 -27.23
N ALA A 24 0.43 -18.19 -28.26
CA ALA A 24 0.88 -17.91 -29.62
C ALA A 24 0.39 -16.56 -30.14
N GLN A 25 -0.80 -16.11 -29.72
CA GLN A 25 -1.29 -14.77 -30.01
C GLN A 25 -0.50 -13.68 -29.27
N GLN A 26 -0.27 -13.82 -27.96
CA GLN A 26 0.53 -12.86 -27.18
C GLN A 26 1.93 -12.67 -27.80
N GLN A 27 2.58 -13.78 -28.19
CA GLN A 27 3.89 -13.76 -28.85
C GLN A 27 3.84 -13.03 -30.20
N ARG A 28 2.83 -13.32 -31.04
CA ARG A 28 2.64 -12.64 -32.34
C ARG A 28 2.39 -11.14 -32.19
N GLU A 29 1.77 -10.73 -31.09
CA GLU A 29 1.54 -9.32 -30.74
C GLU A 29 2.78 -8.65 -30.11
N GLY A 30 3.92 -9.34 -30.04
CA GLY A 30 5.16 -8.82 -29.46
C GLY A 30 5.11 -8.63 -27.94
N ARG A 31 4.14 -9.25 -27.26
CA ARG A 31 4.01 -9.15 -25.79
C ARG A 31 4.78 -10.29 -25.12
N SER A 32 5.31 -10.02 -23.94
CA SER A 32 5.78 -11.07 -23.03
C SER A 32 4.63 -12.03 -22.72
N LEU A 33 4.91 -13.34 -22.70
CA LEU A 33 3.91 -14.34 -22.36
C LEU A 33 3.46 -14.17 -20.91
N LYS A 34 2.14 -14.24 -20.69
CA LYS A 34 1.51 -14.14 -19.36
C LYS A 34 0.54 -15.29 -19.14
N PRO A 35 0.26 -15.66 -17.88
CA PRO A 35 -0.76 -16.67 -17.57
C PRO A 35 -2.09 -16.35 -18.26
N ILE A 36 -2.77 -17.38 -18.76
CA ILE A 36 -4.08 -17.19 -19.38
C ILE A 36 -5.15 -17.70 -18.45
N HIS A 37 -5.86 -16.77 -17.84
CA HIS A 37 -6.93 -17.10 -16.94
C HIS A 37 -8.14 -17.65 -17.69
N THR A 38 -8.80 -18.63 -17.07
CA THR A 38 -10.10 -19.12 -17.53
C THR A 38 -11.21 -18.31 -16.84
N LYS A 39 -12.46 -18.46 -17.30
CA LYS A 39 -13.61 -17.82 -16.62
C LYS A 39 -13.76 -18.25 -15.16
N THR A 40 -13.14 -19.38 -14.77
CA THR A 40 -13.22 -19.98 -13.43
C THR A 40 -12.15 -19.45 -12.47
N SER A 41 -11.09 -18.79 -12.97
CA SER A 41 -10.03 -18.26 -12.10
C SER A 41 -10.59 -17.24 -11.11
N SER A 42 -10.32 -17.43 -9.81
CA SER A 42 -10.81 -16.53 -8.77
C SER A 42 -10.15 -15.16 -8.88
N LYS A 43 -10.86 -14.11 -8.46
CA LYS A 43 -10.33 -12.73 -8.43
C LYS A 43 -9.10 -12.59 -7.55
N GLU A 44 -8.97 -13.44 -6.55
CA GLU A 44 -7.80 -13.55 -5.69
C GLU A 44 -6.54 -13.95 -6.48
N VAL A 45 -6.61 -14.96 -7.35
CA VAL A 45 -5.48 -15.35 -8.21
C VAL A 45 -5.04 -14.16 -9.08
N PHE A 46 -5.99 -13.50 -9.75
CA PHE A 46 -5.71 -12.32 -10.56
C PHE A 46 -5.12 -11.13 -9.78
N PHE A 47 -5.46 -11.03 -8.49
CA PHE A 47 -4.95 -10.01 -7.60
C PHE A 47 -3.48 -10.28 -7.31
N TRP A 48 -3.14 -11.47 -6.81
CA TRP A 48 -1.77 -11.80 -6.44
C TRP A 48 -0.79 -11.82 -7.62
N GLU A 49 -1.23 -12.14 -8.84
CA GLU A 49 -0.40 -12.00 -10.04
C GLU A 49 -0.02 -10.55 -10.39
N ARG A 50 -0.74 -9.56 -9.84
CA ARG A 50 -0.46 -8.13 -10.01
C ARG A 50 0.32 -7.56 -8.84
N VAL A 51 0.92 -8.41 -8.02
CA VAL A 51 1.67 -8.01 -6.84
C VAL A 51 3.11 -8.48 -6.99
N GLU A 52 4.03 -7.53 -6.99
CA GLU A 52 5.46 -7.79 -6.89
C GLU A 52 5.84 -7.90 -5.41
N LYS A 53 6.11 -9.12 -4.95
CA LYS A 53 6.48 -9.37 -3.55
C LYS A 53 7.99 -9.20 -3.36
N SER A 54 8.35 -8.48 -2.30
CA SER A 54 9.72 -8.39 -1.77
C SER A 54 9.72 -8.80 -0.29
N SER A 55 10.89 -8.81 0.35
CA SER A 55 11.01 -9.04 1.79
C SER A 55 10.33 -7.96 2.65
N GLY A 56 10.02 -6.79 2.08
CA GLY A 56 9.27 -5.73 2.75
C GLY A 56 7.91 -5.51 2.09
N CYS A 57 7.83 -4.50 1.22
CA CYS A 57 6.58 -4.14 0.57
C CYS A 57 6.20 -5.12 -0.53
N TRP A 58 4.90 -5.38 -0.65
CA TRP A 58 4.31 -6.12 -1.76
C TRP A 58 3.62 -5.12 -2.68
N ASN A 59 4.23 -4.75 -3.79
CA ASN A 59 3.81 -3.60 -4.58
C ASN A 59 2.79 -3.97 -5.65
N TRP A 60 1.68 -3.22 -5.71
CA TRP A 60 0.69 -3.33 -6.77
C TRP A 60 1.21 -2.80 -8.10
N THR A 61 1.29 -3.68 -9.10
CA THR A 61 1.79 -3.38 -10.45
C THR A 61 0.68 -2.91 -11.39
N GLY A 62 -0.59 -3.01 -10.97
CA GLY A 62 -1.75 -2.57 -11.75
C GLY A 62 -2.00 -1.06 -11.75
N LYS A 63 -3.23 -0.67 -12.14
CA LYS A 63 -3.68 0.73 -12.19
C LYS A 63 -3.58 1.37 -10.81
N LYS A 64 -3.12 2.62 -10.77
CA LYS A 64 -2.95 3.43 -9.56
C LYS A 64 -3.69 4.75 -9.71
N THR A 65 -4.06 5.36 -8.59
CA THR A 65 -4.52 6.76 -8.54
C THR A 65 -3.37 7.72 -8.77
N THR A 66 -3.65 9.02 -8.94
CA THR A 66 -2.63 10.09 -8.98
C THR A 66 -1.80 10.17 -7.69
N HIS A 67 -2.35 9.70 -6.58
CA HIS A 67 -1.67 9.63 -5.28
C HIS A 67 -0.95 8.28 -5.04
N GLY A 68 -0.84 7.43 -6.05
CA GLY A 68 -0.09 6.17 -5.99
C GLY A 68 -0.85 4.96 -5.46
N TYR A 69 -2.04 5.12 -4.89
CA TYR A 69 -2.84 3.99 -4.39
C TYR A 69 -3.28 3.03 -5.50
N GLY A 70 -3.03 1.74 -5.31
CA GLY A 70 -3.47 0.69 -6.23
C GLY A 70 -5.00 0.58 -6.32
N GLN A 71 -5.50 0.31 -7.53
CA GLN A 71 -6.92 0.14 -7.82
C GLN A 71 -7.16 -1.15 -8.62
N MET A 72 -8.29 -1.81 -8.34
CA MET A 72 -8.76 -2.98 -9.08
C MET A 72 -10.28 -2.93 -9.28
N LYS A 73 -10.78 -3.66 -10.29
CA LYS A 73 -12.22 -3.87 -10.49
C LYS A 73 -12.66 -5.18 -9.82
N HIS A 74 -13.62 -5.10 -8.91
CA HIS A 74 -14.20 -6.23 -8.20
C HIS A 74 -15.69 -5.99 -7.96
N GLY A 75 -16.56 -6.96 -8.24
CA GLY A 75 -18.01 -6.81 -8.03
C GLY A 75 -18.65 -5.65 -8.82
N GLY A 76 -18.16 -5.35 -10.03
CA GLY A 76 -18.67 -4.25 -10.86
C GLY A 76 -18.16 -2.85 -10.47
N THR A 77 -17.50 -2.70 -9.32
CA THR A 77 -16.99 -1.42 -8.82
C THR A 77 -15.46 -1.37 -8.82
N VAL A 78 -14.89 -0.17 -8.76
CA VAL A 78 -13.46 0.04 -8.54
C VAL A 78 -13.20 0.09 -7.05
N ARG A 79 -12.33 -0.78 -6.54
CA ARG A 79 -11.94 -0.85 -5.13
C ARG A 79 -10.44 -0.62 -4.98
N ALA A 80 -10.03 -0.15 -3.79
CA ALA A 80 -8.63 0.01 -3.46
C ALA A 80 -7.95 -1.35 -3.30
N ALA A 81 -6.78 -1.52 -3.91
CA ALA A 81 -6.06 -2.80 -3.92
C ALA A 81 -5.62 -3.23 -2.51
N HIS A 82 -5.17 -2.28 -1.68
CA HIS A 82 -4.79 -2.56 -0.29
C HIS A 82 -5.97 -3.00 0.56
N ARG A 83 -7.17 -2.42 0.36
CA ARG A 83 -8.40 -2.84 1.08
C ARG A 83 -8.79 -4.25 0.69
N TYR A 84 -8.71 -4.60 -0.59
CA TYR A 84 -8.96 -5.97 -1.02
C TYR A 84 -7.97 -6.96 -0.40
N SER A 85 -6.67 -6.59 -0.32
CA SER A 85 -5.66 -7.40 0.35
C SER A 85 -5.96 -7.63 1.83
N TRP A 86 -6.37 -6.57 2.53
CA TRP A 86 -6.81 -6.65 3.92
C TRP A 86 -7.97 -7.63 4.07
N GLU A 87 -8.98 -7.51 3.21
CA GLU A 87 -10.18 -8.34 3.28
C GLU A 87 -9.91 -9.82 2.99
N LEU A 88 -8.94 -10.13 2.13
CA LEU A 88 -8.50 -11.51 1.90
C LEU A 88 -7.82 -12.12 3.13
N ALA A 89 -7.06 -11.32 3.90
CA ALA A 89 -6.28 -11.80 5.04
C ALA A 89 -7.08 -11.81 6.35
N HIS A 90 -7.95 -10.82 6.56
CA HIS A 90 -8.62 -10.57 7.84
C HIS A 90 -10.15 -10.62 7.77
N GLY A 91 -10.73 -10.76 6.58
CA GLY A 91 -12.17 -10.68 6.37
C GLY A 91 -12.70 -9.25 6.19
N GLU A 92 -14.01 -9.10 6.20
CA GLU A 92 -14.67 -7.83 5.88
C GLU A 92 -14.28 -6.71 6.85
N LEU A 93 -13.91 -5.55 6.29
CA LEU A 93 -13.59 -4.36 7.06
C LEU A 93 -14.86 -3.57 7.36
N ASP A 94 -15.08 -3.25 8.64
CA ASP A 94 -16.14 -2.33 9.09
C ASP A 94 -16.14 -1.04 8.25
N GLU A 95 -17.32 -0.60 7.84
CA GLU A 95 -17.48 0.57 6.98
C GLU A 95 -16.98 1.89 7.59
N ASN A 96 -16.88 1.96 8.92
CA ASN A 96 -16.37 3.11 9.67
C ASN A 96 -14.84 3.11 9.83
N LEU A 97 -14.18 2.06 9.34
CA LEU A 97 -12.73 1.92 9.38
C LEU A 97 -12.10 2.20 8.02
N SER A 98 -10.91 2.78 8.07
CA SER A 98 -10.03 3.00 6.93
C SER A 98 -8.78 2.15 7.08
N ILE A 99 -8.19 1.77 5.95
CA ILE A 99 -6.88 1.12 5.95
C ILE A 99 -5.79 2.19 5.88
N ASP A 100 -4.85 2.13 6.82
CA ASP A 100 -3.63 2.94 6.83
C ASP A 100 -2.40 2.07 6.55
N HIS A 101 -1.41 2.65 5.87
CA HIS A 101 -0.17 1.98 5.52
C HIS A 101 0.91 2.29 6.56
N LEU A 102 1.26 1.28 7.37
CA LEU A 102 2.39 1.37 8.32
C LEU A 102 3.71 1.71 7.61
N CYS A 103 3.89 1.18 6.41
CA CYS A 103 5.07 1.41 5.57
C CYS A 103 5.07 2.76 4.81
N HIS A 104 3.97 3.52 4.89
CA HIS A 104 3.80 4.78 4.15
C HIS A 104 4.07 4.71 2.64
N ASN A 105 3.88 3.52 2.04
CA ASN A 105 4.08 3.23 0.64
C ASN A 105 2.71 2.90 -0.02
N PRO A 106 2.04 3.87 -0.69
CA PRO A 106 0.66 3.70 -1.18
C PRO A 106 0.41 2.52 -2.15
N PRO A 107 1.36 2.10 -3.00
CA PRO A 107 1.27 0.87 -3.79
C PRO A 107 1.33 -0.43 -3.00
N CYS A 108 1.76 -0.43 -1.73
CA CYS A 108 1.91 -1.64 -0.95
C CYS A 108 0.54 -2.28 -0.66
N VAL A 109 0.48 -3.60 -0.80
CA VAL A 109 -0.68 -4.43 -0.47
C VAL A 109 -0.30 -5.57 0.48
N ASN A 110 0.87 -5.55 1.10
CA ASN A 110 1.24 -6.55 2.12
C ASN A 110 0.30 -6.38 3.33
N PRO A 111 -0.54 -7.37 3.70
CA PRO A 111 -1.45 -7.26 4.85
C PRO A 111 -0.75 -6.87 6.15
N ASP A 112 0.48 -7.34 6.37
CA ASP A 112 1.29 -7.04 7.57
C ASP A 112 1.74 -5.56 7.62
N HIS A 113 1.68 -4.85 6.49
CA HIS A 113 1.98 -3.42 6.39
C HIS A 113 0.72 -2.54 6.44
N LEU A 114 -0.45 -3.15 6.66
CA LEU A 114 -1.74 -2.48 6.71
C LEU A 114 -2.29 -2.55 8.12
N ARG A 115 -3.15 -1.59 8.45
CA ARG A 115 -3.96 -1.62 9.69
C ARG A 115 -5.32 -1.00 9.46
N ALA A 116 -6.32 -1.50 10.16
CA ALA A 116 -7.61 -0.85 10.27
C ALA A 116 -7.53 0.26 11.33
N VAL A 117 -7.93 1.48 10.96
CA VAL A 117 -7.96 2.65 11.83
C VAL A 117 -9.28 3.38 11.68
N SER A 118 -9.72 4.08 12.73
CA SER A 118 -10.83 5.00 12.60
C SER A 118 -10.49 6.11 11.60
N HIS A 119 -11.50 6.67 10.92
CA HIS A 119 -11.32 7.81 10.02
C HIS A 119 -10.58 8.97 10.70
N ARG A 120 -10.89 9.23 11.97
CA ARG A 120 -10.23 10.26 12.77
C ARG A 120 -8.74 9.96 12.93
N SER A 121 -8.39 8.75 13.37
CA SER A 121 -7.00 8.33 13.57
C SER A 121 -6.20 8.43 12.26
N ASN A 122 -6.78 7.98 11.14
CA ASN A 122 -6.17 8.09 9.82
C ASN A 122 -5.85 9.56 9.43
N MET A 123 -6.80 10.46 9.68
CA MET A 123 -6.60 11.89 9.39
C MET A 123 -5.56 12.53 10.33
N GLU A 124 -5.50 12.10 11.58
CA GLU A 124 -4.52 12.55 12.56
C GLU A 124 -3.09 12.05 12.25
N ASN A 125 -2.96 10.86 11.65
CA ASN A 125 -1.68 10.23 11.29
C ASN A 125 -1.07 10.68 9.93
N ARG A 126 -1.46 11.83 9.41
CA ARG A 126 -0.87 12.36 8.16
C ARG A 126 0.61 12.75 8.38
N ILE A 127 1.53 12.28 7.52
CA ILE A 127 2.97 12.62 7.61
C ILE A 127 3.25 14.07 7.21
N SER A 128 2.65 14.54 6.12
CA SER A 128 2.99 15.83 5.53
C SER A 128 2.67 16.98 6.47
N SER A 129 3.55 17.98 6.49
CA SER A 129 3.35 19.24 7.19
C SER A 129 2.33 20.13 6.47
N HIS A 130 1.88 21.18 7.16
CA HIS A 130 1.07 22.23 6.52
C HIS A 130 1.92 23.02 5.52
N SER A 131 1.28 23.54 4.47
CA SER A 131 1.97 24.29 3.40
C SER A 131 2.72 25.53 3.91
N ASN A 132 2.31 26.10 5.04
CA ASN A 132 2.97 27.23 5.69
C ASN A 132 4.04 26.80 6.71
N SER A 133 4.37 25.51 6.82
CA SER A 133 5.41 25.02 7.73
C SER A 133 6.79 25.51 7.28
N LYS A 134 7.50 26.20 8.18
CA LYS A 134 8.89 26.64 7.93
C LYS A 134 9.91 25.51 8.02
N SER A 135 9.62 24.46 8.78
CA SER A 135 10.52 23.31 8.95
C SER A 135 10.34 22.24 7.88
N GLY A 136 9.24 22.28 7.12
CA GLY A 136 8.82 21.16 6.26
C GLY A 136 8.37 19.90 7.01
N VAL A 137 8.61 19.83 8.33
CA VAL A 137 8.34 18.66 9.17
C VAL A 137 7.09 18.90 10.03
N ARG A 138 6.17 17.95 10.04
CA ARG A 138 4.90 18.08 10.79
C ARG A 138 5.19 18.13 12.28
N GLY A 139 4.64 19.14 12.95
CA GLY A 139 4.73 19.28 14.41
C GLY A 139 6.09 19.73 14.93
N VAL A 140 7.05 20.01 14.05
CA VAL A 140 8.39 20.48 14.42
C VAL A 140 8.55 21.93 13.98
N MET A 141 9.05 22.79 14.86
CA MET A 141 9.24 24.22 14.58
C MET A 141 10.44 24.78 15.33
N TRP A 142 11.13 25.72 14.70
CA TRP A 142 12.21 26.47 15.33
C TRP A 142 11.65 27.43 16.38
N ASP A 143 12.22 27.40 17.59
CA ASP A 143 11.99 28.38 18.64
C ASP A 143 13.19 29.32 18.71
N ALA A 144 13.03 30.52 18.17
CA ALA A 144 14.12 31.49 18.07
C ALA A 144 14.60 32.01 19.43
N GLU A 145 13.72 32.06 20.43
CA GLU A 145 14.07 32.52 21.78
C GLU A 145 14.94 31.48 22.50
N LYS A 146 14.53 30.21 22.45
CA LYS A 146 15.27 29.11 23.08
C LYS A 146 16.38 28.53 22.20
N LYS A 147 16.51 29.02 20.96
CA LYS A 147 17.49 28.57 19.95
C LYS A 147 17.51 27.05 19.78
N ASN A 148 16.33 26.43 19.72
CA ASN A 148 16.19 24.99 19.56
C ASN A 148 14.95 24.61 18.73
N TRP A 149 14.92 23.36 18.28
CA TRP A 149 13.79 22.77 17.57
C TRP A 149 12.80 22.19 18.58
N ARG A 150 11.56 22.68 18.57
CA ARG A 150 10.48 22.15 19.40
C ARG A 150 9.63 21.17 18.58
N ALA A 151 9.42 19.97 19.11
CA ALA A 151 8.52 18.97 18.54
C ALA A 151 7.25 18.81 19.38
N ARG A 152 6.09 18.74 18.69
CA ARG A 152 4.78 18.46 19.27
C ARG A 152 4.01 17.50 18.37
N VAL A 153 3.30 16.56 19.00
CA VAL A 153 2.38 15.65 18.31
C VAL A 153 0.98 15.92 18.82
N ALA A 154 -0.02 15.85 17.94
CA ALA A 154 -1.42 15.94 18.34
C ALA A 154 -2.07 14.57 18.12
N SER A 155 -2.85 14.12 19.10
CA SER A 155 -3.66 12.90 19.06
C SER A 155 -4.89 13.12 19.93
N ASP A 156 -6.05 12.71 19.43
CA ASP A 156 -7.34 12.87 20.11
C ASP A 156 -7.66 14.31 20.54
N GLY A 157 -7.24 15.29 19.74
CA GLY A 157 -7.42 16.72 20.04
C GLY A 157 -6.51 17.26 21.15
N LYS A 158 -5.67 16.41 21.76
CA LYS A 158 -4.67 16.81 22.76
C LYS A 158 -3.33 17.06 22.10
N LYS A 159 -2.62 18.09 22.56
CA LYS A 159 -1.25 18.40 22.12
C LYS A 159 -0.26 17.79 23.10
N ILE A 160 0.53 16.85 22.63
CA ILE A 160 1.58 16.15 23.38
C ILE A 160 2.89 16.85 23.06
N ASN A 161 3.57 17.32 24.11
CA ASN A 161 4.90 17.91 23.99
C ASN A 161 5.94 16.79 23.90
N VAL A 162 6.64 16.72 22.78
CA VAL A 162 7.66 15.68 22.54
C VAL A 162 9.00 16.12 23.14
N GLY A 163 9.33 17.40 23.04
CA GLY A 163 10.58 17.93 23.58
C GLY A 163 11.17 19.07 22.77
N ARG A 164 12.41 19.41 23.12
CA ARG A 164 13.25 20.42 22.48
C ARG A 164 14.58 19.78 22.13
N PHE A 165 15.06 20.04 20.92
CA PHE A 165 16.19 19.35 20.33
C PHE A 165 17.14 20.35 19.67
N SER A 166 18.41 19.98 19.58
CA SER A 166 19.43 20.85 19.00
C SER A 166 19.36 20.86 17.46
N SER A 167 18.83 19.80 16.86
CA SER A 167 18.70 19.65 15.41
C SER A 167 17.26 19.35 14.96
N LEU A 168 16.97 19.67 13.69
CA LEU A 168 15.69 19.38 13.05
C LEU A 168 15.46 17.86 12.91
N GLU A 169 16.55 17.13 12.65
CA GLU A 169 16.53 15.67 12.46
C GLU A 169 16.15 14.95 13.76
N GLU A 170 16.77 15.30 14.88
CA GLU A 170 16.42 14.77 16.21
C GLU A 170 14.95 15.05 16.56
N ALA A 171 14.50 16.28 16.31
CA ALA A 171 13.12 16.66 16.56
C ALA A 171 12.12 15.89 15.67
N ASN A 172 12.50 15.61 14.42
CA ASN A 172 11.69 14.80 13.51
C ASN A 172 11.63 13.35 13.98
N ALA A 173 12.77 12.73 14.28
CA ALA A 173 12.86 11.35 14.75
C ALA A 173 12.01 11.14 16.02
N ALA A 174 12.13 12.03 17.01
CA ALA A 174 11.35 11.95 18.24
C ALA A 174 9.83 12.14 17.97
N ALA A 175 9.46 13.02 17.05
CA ALA A 175 8.05 13.20 16.67
C ALA A 175 7.48 11.97 15.93
N LEU A 176 8.29 11.27 15.13
CA LEU A 176 7.91 10.03 14.48
C LEU A 176 7.73 8.90 15.51
N GLU A 177 8.66 8.77 16.46
CA GLU A 177 8.57 7.77 17.52
C GLU A 177 7.31 7.94 18.38
N VAL A 178 7.00 9.18 18.80
CA VAL A 178 5.79 9.45 19.58
C VAL A 178 4.52 9.17 18.75
N ARG A 179 4.50 9.48 17.45
CA ARG A 179 3.36 9.11 16.59
C ARG A 179 3.21 7.60 16.46
N ALA A 180 4.31 6.87 16.27
CA ALA A 180 4.29 5.43 16.20
C ALA A 180 3.59 4.85 17.44
N LYS A 181 3.99 5.30 18.65
CA LYS A 181 3.38 4.87 19.92
C LYS A 181 1.92 5.28 20.09
N LEU A 182 1.54 6.50 19.66
CA LEU A 182 0.15 6.98 19.83
C LEU A 182 -0.84 6.31 18.88
N PHE A 183 -0.34 5.88 17.73
CA PHE A 183 -1.15 5.18 16.75
C PHE A 183 -0.80 3.69 16.71
N GLU A 184 -0.16 3.14 17.74
CA GLU A 184 0.18 1.71 17.79
C GLU A 184 -1.07 0.84 17.68
N VAL A 185 -0.90 -0.30 17.03
CA VAL A 185 -1.95 -1.29 16.73
C VAL A 185 -2.51 -1.81 18.05
N THR A 186 -3.82 -1.69 18.27
CA THR A 186 -4.48 -2.55 19.25
C THR A 186 -4.49 -3.96 18.69
N ASP A 187 -3.81 -4.88 19.37
CA ASP A 187 -3.83 -6.33 19.11
C ASP A 187 -5.25 -6.89 18.99
#